data_AF-A0AAV4QDH3-F1
#
_entry.id   AF-A0AAV4QDH3-F1
#
_cell.length_a   1.000
_cell.length_b   1.000
_cell.length_c   1.000
_cell.angle_alpha   90.00
_cell.angle_beta   90.00
_cell.angle_gamma   90.00
#
_symmetry.space_group_name_H-M   'P 1'
#
loop_
_entity.id
_entity.type
_entity.pdbx_description
1 polymer ?
#
loop_
_entity_poly.entity_id
_entity_poly.type
_entity_poly.pdbx_seq_one_letter_code
_entity_poly.pdbx_strand_id
1 'polypeptide(L)'
;MTPRRIKLMILASWLWAMFCAVGPLIGWNTNVYKKGASQCGPALPKGIAAVSHSILISTCNYLIPLAVMTFCYTKIFLEIHKHMKRIRQTSNIDLENSVAQQKKVATTLFLVLACFLLCWTPYLLYSNAAVMVKDKSKLPPILNPLAYWCGYFNSACNPIIYAFRSPSFRKGYKEIMCGTPSAKLSAELRYWYETHNSRRKTLSTRTEPNAARPRALSDTWF
;
A
#
# COMPACT_ATOMS: atom_id res chain seq x y z
N MET A 1 14.21 10.53 -3.48
CA MET A 1 12.79 10.95 -3.44
C MET A 1 12.57 11.75 -2.16
N THR A 2 12.04 12.97 -2.22
CA THR A 2 11.93 13.81 -1.01
C THR A 2 10.67 13.47 -0.20
N PRO A 3 10.68 13.60 1.14
CA PRO A 3 9.50 13.32 1.98
C PRO A 3 8.26 14.13 1.58
N ARG A 4 8.45 15.38 1.12
CA ARG A 4 7.36 16.23 0.62
C ARG A 4 6.66 15.61 -0.60
N ARG A 5 7.43 15.09 -1.57
CA ARG A 5 6.88 14.42 -2.76
C ARG A 5 6.11 13.14 -2.40
N ILE A 6 6.63 12.35 -1.45
CA ILE A 6 5.95 11.14 -0.97
C ILE A 6 4.58 11.49 -0.35
N LYS A 7 4.54 12.49 0.53
CA LYS A 7 3.28 12.95 1.15
C LYS A 7 2.27 13.43 0.12
N LEU A 8 2.71 14.20 -0.88
CA LEU A 8 1.85 14.66 -1.97
C LEU A 8 1.29 13.49 -2.79
N MET A 9 2.12 12.49 -3.12
CA MET A 9 1.67 11.30 -3.85
C MET A 9 0.63 10.49 -3.06
N ILE A 10 0.85 10.29 -1.75
CA ILE A 10 -0.10 9.61 -0.87
C ILE A 10 -1.44 10.38 -0.81
N LEU A 11 -1.38 11.70 -0.61
CA LEU A 11 -2.58 12.54 -0.59
C LEU A 11 -3.35 12.44 -1.91
N ALA A 12 -2.64 12.53 -3.04
CA ALA A 12 -3.25 12.39 -4.37
C ALA A 12 -3.93 11.02 -4.55
N SER A 13 -3.31 9.93 -4.07
CA SER A 13 -3.92 8.59 -4.10
C SER A 13 -5.20 8.50 -3.28
N TRP A 14 -5.24 9.10 -2.09
CA TRP A 14 -6.45 9.16 -1.26
C TRP A 14 -7.55 9.98 -1.92
N LEU A 15 -7.22 11.16 -2.46
CA LEU A 15 -8.18 12.00 -3.17
C LEU A 15 -8.76 11.27 -4.39
N TRP A 16 -7.92 10.56 -5.15
CA TRP A 16 -8.37 9.73 -6.27
C TRP A 16 -9.31 8.62 -5.83
N ALA A 17 -9.00 7.91 -4.73
CA ALA A 17 -9.85 6.85 -4.20
C ALA A 17 -11.22 7.40 -3.76
N MET A 18 -11.25 8.56 -3.07
CA MET A 18 -12.49 9.21 -2.67
C MET A 18 -13.31 9.66 -3.89
N PHE A 19 -12.65 10.19 -4.92
CA PHE A 19 -13.30 10.54 -6.17
C PHE A 19 -13.97 9.33 -6.83
N CYS A 20 -13.28 8.19 -6.94
CA CYS A 20 -13.87 6.97 -7.49
C CYS A 20 -15.01 6.41 -6.60
N ALA A 21 -14.99 6.65 -5.29
CA ALA A 21 -16.02 6.15 -4.37
C ALA A 21 -17.31 7.00 -4.33
N VAL A 22 -17.32 8.20 -4.95
CA VAL A 22 -18.43 9.16 -4.81
C VAL A 22 -19.69 8.75 -5.58
N GLY A 23 -19.58 7.92 -6.62
CA GLY A 23 -20.66 7.64 -7.55
C GLY A 23 -21.98 7.20 -6.89
N PRO A 24 -21.97 6.23 -5.96
CA PRO A 24 -23.19 5.83 -5.26
C PRO A 24 -23.79 6.91 -4.34
N LEU A 25 -22.97 7.83 -3.81
CA LEU A 25 -23.44 8.88 -2.89
C LEU A 25 -24.26 9.96 -3.61
N ILE A 26 -23.97 10.19 -4.90
CA ILE A 26 -24.65 11.19 -5.74
C ILE A 26 -25.76 10.57 -6.62
N GLY A 27 -26.08 9.28 -6.42
CA GLY A 27 -27.14 8.59 -7.16
C GLY A 27 -26.74 8.07 -8.54
N TRP A 28 -25.44 8.05 -8.89
CA TRP A 28 -24.96 7.51 -10.17
C TRP A 28 -25.14 5.98 -10.26
N ASN A 29 -25.08 5.31 -9.10
CA ASN A 29 -25.44 3.90 -8.94
C ASN A 29 -26.03 3.69 -7.54
N THR A 30 -26.71 2.57 -7.30
CA THR A 30 -27.24 2.22 -5.98
C THR A 30 -26.53 0.99 -5.42
N ASN A 31 -26.28 0.99 -4.12
CA ASN A 31 -25.82 -0.22 -3.42
C ASN A 31 -27.03 -0.98 -2.91
N VAL A 32 -27.11 -2.26 -3.22
CA VAL A 32 -28.23 -3.14 -2.85
C VAL A 32 -27.71 -4.38 -2.14
N TYR A 33 -28.46 -4.84 -1.16
CA TYR A 33 -28.21 -6.11 -0.50
C TYR A 33 -28.54 -7.27 -1.46
N LYS A 34 -27.58 -8.17 -1.69
CA LYS A 34 -27.74 -9.34 -2.56
C LYS A 34 -28.19 -10.54 -1.71
N LYS A 35 -29.49 -10.84 -1.73
CA LYS A 35 -30.07 -12.02 -1.05
C LYS A 35 -29.38 -13.29 -1.58
N GLY A 36 -28.87 -14.13 -0.66
CA GLY A 36 -28.16 -15.39 -0.98
C GLY A 36 -26.63 -15.31 -0.92
N ALA A 37 -26.03 -14.13 -0.83
CA ALA A 37 -24.57 -13.97 -0.73
C ALA A 37 -24.13 -13.12 0.47
N SER A 38 -25.06 -12.72 1.34
CA SER A 38 -24.81 -11.92 2.56
C SER A 38 -23.90 -10.71 2.34
N GLN A 39 -24.04 -10.05 1.19
CA GLN A 39 -23.16 -8.97 0.76
C GLN A 39 -23.94 -7.73 0.33
N CYS A 40 -23.39 -6.56 0.64
CA CYS A 40 -23.84 -5.27 0.13
C CYS A 40 -22.87 -4.82 -0.97
N GLY A 41 -23.40 -4.43 -2.12
CA GLY A 41 -22.58 -3.95 -3.22
C GLY A 41 -23.42 -3.32 -4.32
N PRO A 42 -22.79 -2.89 -5.42
CA PRO A 42 -23.49 -2.24 -6.51
C PRO A 42 -24.65 -3.08 -7.06
N ALA A 43 -25.76 -2.40 -7.36
CA ALA A 43 -26.84 -2.98 -8.15
C ALA A 43 -26.28 -3.44 -9.50
N LEU A 44 -26.92 -4.48 -10.05
CA LEU A 44 -26.62 -4.86 -11.44
C LEU A 44 -26.93 -3.64 -12.32
N PRO A 45 -26.01 -3.23 -13.21
CA PRO A 45 -26.16 -2.00 -13.94
C PRO A 45 -27.40 -2.07 -14.83
N LYS A 46 -28.37 -1.21 -14.53
CA LYS A 46 -29.59 -0.99 -15.31
C LYS A 46 -29.61 0.48 -15.74
N GLY A 47 -29.74 0.71 -17.05
CA GLY A 47 -29.71 2.06 -17.63
C GLY A 47 -28.30 2.62 -17.81
N ILE A 48 -28.23 3.76 -18.51
CA ILE A 48 -26.97 4.34 -19.01
C ILE A 48 -26.09 4.85 -17.86
N ALA A 49 -26.66 5.43 -16.80
CA ALA A 49 -25.92 5.97 -15.66
C ALA A 49 -25.14 4.89 -14.90
N ALA A 50 -25.81 3.78 -14.53
CA ALA A 50 -25.15 2.69 -13.80
C ALA A 50 -24.10 1.95 -14.68
N VAL A 51 -24.35 1.85 -15.99
CA VAL A 51 -23.38 1.31 -16.96
C VAL A 51 -22.16 2.22 -17.07
N SER A 52 -22.34 3.54 -17.23
CA SER A 52 -21.22 4.47 -17.34
C SER A 52 -20.36 4.50 -16.08
N HIS A 53 -20.98 4.45 -14.90
CA HIS A 53 -20.27 4.29 -13.63
C HIS A 53 -19.46 2.98 -13.57
N SER A 54 -20.04 1.86 -14.00
CA SER A 54 -19.35 0.56 -13.99
C SER A 54 -18.15 0.52 -14.93
N ILE A 55 -18.26 1.13 -16.12
CA ILE A 55 -17.17 1.27 -17.09
C ILE A 55 -16.08 2.20 -16.55
N LEU A 56 -16.46 3.34 -15.97
CA LEU A 56 -15.52 4.28 -15.35
C LEU A 56 -14.68 3.61 -14.27
N ILE A 57 -15.33 2.92 -13.32
CA ILE A 57 -14.66 2.19 -12.23
C ILE A 57 -13.72 1.12 -12.77
N SER A 58 -14.18 0.34 -13.75
CA SER A 58 -13.36 -0.70 -14.41
C SER A 58 -12.12 -0.11 -15.09
N THR A 59 -12.27 1.06 -15.71
CA THR A 59 -11.19 1.75 -16.40
C THR A 59 -10.19 2.35 -15.41
N CYS A 60 -10.67 3.11 -14.44
CA CYS A 60 -9.85 3.80 -13.44
C CYS A 60 -9.10 2.85 -12.50
N ASN A 61 -9.72 1.74 -12.07
CA ASN A 61 -9.14 0.86 -11.06
C ASN A 61 -8.41 -0.34 -11.64
N TYR A 62 -8.59 -0.65 -12.92
CA TYR A 62 -7.95 -1.82 -13.53
C TYR A 62 -7.16 -1.47 -14.79
N LEU A 63 -7.81 -0.89 -15.82
CA LEU A 63 -7.15 -0.66 -17.11
C LEU A 63 -6.01 0.36 -17.02
N ILE A 64 -6.22 1.48 -16.34
CA ILE A 64 -5.19 2.51 -16.14
C ILE A 64 -4.02 1.93 -15.33
N PRO A 65 -4.24 1.33 -14.13
CA PRO A 65 -3.17 0.67 -13.39
C PRO A 65 -2.44 -0.39 -14.22
N LEU A 66 -3.15 -1.26 -14.95
CA LEU A 66 -2.56 -2.28 -15.81
C LEU A 66 -1.63 -1.67 -16.86
N ALA A 67 -2.08 -0.63 -17.56
CA ALA A 67 -1.30 0.06 -18.59
C ALA A 67 -0.05 0.72 -17.99
N VAL A 68 -0.22 1.47 -16.89
CA VAL A 68 0.87 2.15 -16.19
C VAL A 68 1.89 1.14 -15.68
N MET A 69 1.44 0.06 -15.03
CA MET A 69 2.31 -0.98 -14.51
C MET A 69 3.07 -1.67 -15.64
N THR A 70 2.39 -2.07 -16.71
CA THR A 70 3.03 -2.72 -17.87
C THR A 70 4.12 -1.82 -18.46
N PHE A 71 3.82 -0.54 -18.66
CA PHE A 71 4.78 0.45 -19.15
C PHE A 71 5.97 0.60 -18.20
N CYS A 72 5.72 0.86 -16.92
CA CYS A 72 6.77 1.07 -15.91
C CYS A 72 7.67 -0.15 -15.76
N TYR A 73 7.11 -1.36 -15.65
CA TYR A 73 7.90 -2.57 -15.49
C TYR A 73 8.68 -2.92 -16.74
N THR A 74 8.10 -2.73 -17.94
CA THR A 74 8.85 -2.92 -19.18
C THR A 74 10.08 -2.02 -19.20
N LYS A 75 9.92 -0.74 -18.84
CA LYS A 75 11.05 0.20 -18.74
C LYS A 75 12.07 -0.22 -17.69
N ILE A 76 11.63 -0.61 -16.49
CA ILE A 76 12.51 -1.06 -15.40
C ILE A 76 13.31 -2.28 -15.83
N PHE A 77 12.66 -3.30 -16.39
CA PHE A 77 13.33 -4.51 -16.84
C PHE A 77 14.31 -4.21 -17.98
N LEU A 78 13.93 -3.40 -18.97
CA LEU A 78 14.84 -3.01 -20.04
C LEU A 78 16.08 -2.28 -19.52
N GLU A 79 15.91 -1.38 -18.55
CA GLU A 79 17.04 -0.63 -17.98
C GLU A 79 17.95 -1.54 -17.14
N ILE A 80 17.40 -2.45 -16.35
CA ILE A 80 18.17 -3.45 -15.62
C ILE A 80 19.00 -4.31 -16.57
N HIS A 81 18.44 -4.78 -17.69
CA HIS A 81 19.18 -5.58 -18.66
C HIS A 81 20.33 -4.79 -19.30
N LYS A 82 20.11 -3.52 -19.63
CA LYS A 82 21.17 -2.63 -20.16
C LYS A 82 22.28 -2.41 -19.14
N HIS A 83 21.94 -2.10 -17.88
CA HIS A 83 22.91 -1.93 -16.81
C HIS A 83 23.73 -3.20 -16.55
N MET A 84 23.08 -4.37 -16.50
CA MET A 84 23.78 -5.64 -16.33
C MET A 84 24.78 -5.92 -17.46
N LYS A 85 24.42 -5.62 -18.72
CA LYS A 85 25.32 -5.79 -19.87
C LYS A 85 26.57 -4.91 -19.77
N ARG A 86 26.41 -3.64 -19.34
CA ARG A 86 27.53 -2.70 -19.15
C ARG A 86 28.44 -3.14 -18.00
N ILE A 87 27.86 -3.54 -16.87
CA ILE A 87 28.62 -3.93 -15.67
C ILE A 87 29.49 -5.15 -15.92
N ARG A 88 29.00 -6.11 -16.71
CA ARG A 88 29.77 -7.31 -17.09
C ARG A 88 31.07 -6.97 -17.85
N GLN A 89 31.14 -5.81 -18.48
CA GLN A 89 32.35 -5.33 -19.18
C GLN A 89 33.34 -4.61 -18.25
N THR A 90 32.88 -4.13 -17.08
CA THR A 90 33.69 -3.33 -16.14
C THR A 90 34.16 -4.14 -14.92
N SER A 91 33.72 -5.40 -14.77
CA SER A 91 34.09 -6.33 -13.68
C SER A 91 33.98 -5.74 -12.25
N ASN A 92 33.02 -4.84 -12.03
CA ASN A 92 32.81 -4.22 -10.71
C ASN A 92 31.75 -5.01 -9.92
N ILE A 93 32.23 -5.82 -8.97
CA ILE A 93 31.42 -6.75 -8.16
C ILE A 93 30.42 -6.00 -7.27
N ASP A 94 30.80 -4.86 -6.69
CA ASP A 94 29.91 -4.07 -5.83
C ASP A 94 28.73 -3.49 -6.61
N LEU A 95 29.02 -2.98 -7.80
CA LEU A 95 28.00 -2.47 -8.71
C LEU A 95 27.08 -3.60 -9.18
N GLU A 96 27.61 -4.77 -9.51
CA GLU A 96 26.82 -5.96 -9.86
C GLU A 96 25.86 -6.37 -8.73
N ASN A 97 26.36 -6.46 -7.50
CA ASN A 97 25.56 -6.77 -6.31
C ASN A 97 24.45 -5.75 -6.08
N SER A 98 24.74 -4.46 -6.26
CA SER A 98 23.74 -3.39 -6.11
C SER A 98 22.60 -3.51 -7.14
N VAL A 99 22.90 -3.82 -8.41
CA VAL A 99 21.89 -4.01 -9.45
C VAL A 99 21.10 -5.29 -9.23
N ALA A 100 21.75 -6.37 -8.79
CA ALA A 100 21.07 -7.60 -8.40
C ALA A 100 20.06 -7.36 -7.26
N GLN A 101 20.41 -6.52 -6.28
CA GLN A 101 19.51 -6.13 -5.20
C GLN A 101 18.33 -5.29 -5.72
N GLN A 102 18.57 -4.32 -6.60
CA GLN A 102 17.51 -3.54 -7.24
C GLN A 102 16.55 -4.45 -8.03
N LYS A 103 17.07 -5.43 -8.77
CA LYS A 103 16.27 -6.43 -9.49
C LYS A 103 15.40 -7.24 -8.54
N LYS A 104 15.91 -7.67 -7.38
CA LYS A 104 15.11 -8.41 -6.37
C LYS A 104 13.96 -7.56 -5.84
N VAL A 105 14.20 -6.28 -5.56
CA VAL A 105 13.15 -5.34 -5.11
C VAL A 105 12.11 -5.14 -6.20
N ALA A 106 12.53 -4.81 -7.42
CA ALA A 106 11.64 -4.63 -8.56
C ALA A 106 10.81 -5.89 -8.86
N THR A 107 11.41 -7.08 -8.78
CA THR A 107 10.70 -8.37 -8.93
C THR A 107 9.63 -8.54 -7.86
N THR A 108 9.94 -8.17 -6.61
CA THR A 108 8.97 -8.28 -5.51
C THR A 108 7.79 -7.32 -5.72
N LEU A 109 8.07 -6.08 -6.12
CA LEU A 109 7.03 -5.11 -6.47
C LEU A 109 6.19 -5.59 -7.65
N PHE A 110 6.81 -6.18 -8.68
CA PHE A 110 6.10 -6.78 -9.80
C PHE A 110 5.16 -7.91 -9.36
N LEU A 111 5.62 -8.82 -8.49
CA LEU A 111 4.79 -9.91 -7.97
C LEU A 111 3.57 -9.40 -7.18
N VAL A 112 3.77 -8.41 -6.31
CA VAL A 112 2.66 -7.78 -5.55
C VAL A 112 1.62 -7.20 -6.51
N LEU A 113 2.06 -6.52 -7.55
CA LEU A 113 1.18 -5.87 -8.51
C LEU A 113 0.51 -6.84 -9.49
N ALA A 114 1.22 -7.88 -9.92
CA ALA A 114 0.64 -8.97 -10.71
C ALA A 114 -0.42 -9.71 -9.89
N CYS A 115 -0.15 -9.98 -8.61
CA CYS A 115 -1.13 -10.58 -7.71
C CYS A 115 -2.37 -9.69 -7.55
N PHE A 116 -2.19 -8.39 -7.38
CA PHE A 116 -3.29 -7.42 -7.36
C PHE A 116 -4.17 -7.57 -8.61
N LEU A 117 -3.58 -7.56 -9.81
CA LEU A 117 -4.33 -7.73 -11.05
C LEU A 117 -5.07 -9.07 -11.10
N LEU A 118 -4.40 -10.17 -10.78
CA LEU A 118 -5.00 -11.51 -10.79
C LEU A 118 -6.18 -11.62 -9.83
N CYS A 119 -6.06 -11.05 -8.63
CA CYS A 119 -7.13 -11.05 -7.62
C CYS A 119 -8.35 -10.23 -8.07
N TRP A 120 -8.15 -9.12 -8.79
CA TRP A 120 -9.22 -8.24 -9.27
C TRP A 120 -9.78 -8.63 -10.65
N THR A 121 -9.08 -9.47 -11.42
CA THR A 121 -9.51 -9.90 -12.76
C THR A 121 -10.91 -10.55 -12.73
N PRO A 122 -11.23 -11.49 -11.82
CA PRO A 122 -12.56 -12.11 -11.78
C PRO A 122 -13.69 -11.09 -11.60
N TYR A 123 -13.47 -10.08 -10.76
CA TYR A 123 -14.42 -8.99 -10.56
C TYR A 123 -14.58 -8.10 -11.79
N LEU A 124 -13.49 -7.78 -12.47
CA LEU A 124 -13.55 -7.05 -13.74
C LEU A 124 -14.37 -7.82 -14.79
N LEU A 125 -14.10 -9.11 -14.96
CA LEU A 125 -14.81 -9.95 -15.92
C LEU A 125 -16.30 -10.04 -15.58
N TYR A 126 -16.63 -10.28 -14.31
CA TYR A 126 -18.00 -10.30 -13.85
C TYR A 126 -18.71 -8.94 -14.08
N SER A 127 -18.07 -7.82 -13.72
CA SER A 127 -18.62 -6.47 -13.89
C SER A 127 -18.92 -6.15 -15.36
N ASN A 128 -17.99 -6.47 -16.27
CA ASN A 128 -18.18 -6.24 -17.70
C ASN A 128 -19.22 -7.19 -18.31
N ALA A 129 -19.23 -8.47 -17.93
CA ALA A 129 -20.29 -9.40 -18.31
C ALA A 129 -21.65 -8.90 -17.82
N ALA A 130 -21.71 -8.38 -16.59
CA ALA A 130 -22.89 -7.76 -16.01
C ALA A 130 -23.33 -6.49 -16.73
N VAL A 131 -22.49 -5.83 -17.52
CA VAL A 131 -22.89 -4.74 -18.44
C VAL A 131 -23.42 -5.32 -19.75
N MET A 132 -22.70 -6.26 -20.36
CA MET A 132 -22.95 -6.78 -21.71
C MET A 132 -24.19 -7.67 -21.83
N VAL A 133 -24.50 -8.47 -20.79
CA VAL A 133 -25.63 -9.40 -20.82
C VAL A 133 -26.94 -8.63 -20.69
N LYS A 134 -27.82 -8.70 -21.69
CA LYS A 134 -29.15 -8.05 -21.64
C LYS A 134 -30.04 -8.63 -20.54
N ASP A 135 -30.12 -9.95 -20.49
CA ASP A 135 -30.90 -10.69 -19.49
C ASP A 135 -30.05 -11.07 -18.28
N LYS A 136 -30.10 -10.23 -17.23
CA LYS A 136 -29.30 -10.41 -16.01
C LYS A 136 -29.63 -11.70 -15.25
N SER A 137 -30.76 -12.36 -15.52
CA SER A 137 -31.11 -13.64 -14.87
C SER A 137 -30.17 -14.77 -15.29
N LYS A 138 -29.50 -14.65 -16.44
CA LYS A 138 -28.54 -15.61 -16.96
C LYS A 138 -27.18 -15.58 -16.24
N LEU A 139 -26.92 -14.58 -15.40
CA LEU A 139 -25.69 -14.49 -14.62
C LEU A 139 -25.84 -15.37 -13.37
N PRO A 140 -25.03 -16.43 -13.21
CA PRO A 140 -25.09 -17.27 -12.02
C PRO A 140 -24.85 -16.42 -10.75
N PRO A 141 -25.73 -16.48 -9.73
CA PRO A 141 -25.62 -15.66 -8.53
C PRO A 141 -24.29 -15.85 -7.77
N ILE A 142 -23.67 -17.02 -7.89
CA ILE A 142 -22.39 -17.38 -7.25
C ILE A 142 -21.18 -16.62 -7.83
N LEU A 143 -21.27 -16.10 -9.06
CA LEU A 143 -20.13 -15.39 -9.68
C LEU A 143 -19.79 -14.10 -8.94
N ASN A 144 -20.82 -13.36 -8.48
CA ASN A 144 -20.60 -12.11 -7.75
C ASN A 144 -19.80 -12.31 -6.46
N PRO A 145 -20.24 -13.14 -5.49
CA PRO A 145 -19.47 -13.36 -4.27
C PRO A 145 -18.08 -13.93 -4.56
N LEU A 146 -17.93 -14.91 -5.47
CA LEU A 146 -16.61 -15.45 -5.82
C LEU A 146 -15.66 -14.35 -6.32
N ALA A 147 -16.14 -13.45 -7.17
CA ALA A 147 -15.36 -12.31 -7.63
C ALA A 147 -14.92 -11.38 -6.50
N TYR A 148 -15.80 -11.11 -5.52
CA TYR A 148 -15.46 -10.32 -4.33
C TYR A 148 -14.43 -11.03 -3.45
N TRP A 149 -14.60 -12.33 -3.22
CA TRP A 149 -13.65 -13.14 -2.43
C TRP A 149 -12.25 -13.13 -3.05
N CYS A 150 -12.13 -13.22 -4.37
CA CYS A 150 -10.85 -13.05 -5.05
C CYS A 150 -10.24 -11.66 -4.76
N GLY A 151 -11.05 -10.61 -4.80
CA GLY A 151 -10.62 -9.26 -4.43
C GLY A 151 -10.18 -9.14 -2.97
N TYR A 152 -10.85 -9.82 -2.03
CA TYR A 152 -10.45 -9.84 -0.61
C TYR A 152 -9.14 -10.60 -0.38
N PHE A 153 -8.90 -11.67 -1.15
CA PHE A 153 -7.67 -12.46 -1.06
C PHE A 153 -6.41 -11.65 -1.40
N ASN A 154 -6.54 -10.58 -2.19
CA ASN A 154 -5.46 -9.62 -2.49
C ASN A 154 -4.71 -9.14 -1.23
N SER A 155 -5.44 -8.79 -0.17
CA SER A 155 -4.83 -8.29 1.08
C SER A 155 -4.03 -9.37 1.79
N ALA A 156 -4.46 -10.64 1.72
CA ALA A 156 -3.76 -11.77 2.32
C ALA A 156 -2.49 -12.15 1.55
N CYS A 157 -2.47 -11.95 0.23
CA CYS A 157 -1.29 -12.21 -0.60
C CYS A 157 -0.11 -11.30 -0.27
N ASN A 158 -0.35 -10.05 0.13
CA ASN A 158 0.74 -9.09 0.36
C ASN A 158 1.74 -9.59 1.42
N PRO A 159 1.33 -9.91 2.67
CA PRO A 159 2.28 -10.44 3.66
C PRO A 159 2.94 -11.76 3.24
N ILE A 160 2.22 -12.64 2.54
CA ILE A 160 2.75 -13.92 2.02
C ILE A 160 3.90 -13.65 1.03
N ILE A 161 3.68 -12.78 0.05
CA ILE A 161 4.71 -12.41 -0.94
C ILE A 161 5.94 -11.84 -0.24
N TYR A 162 5.76 -10.92 0.72
CA TYR A 162 6.88 -10.35 1.47
C TYR A 162 7.62 -11.39 2.32
N ALA A 163 6.92 -12.33 2.95
CA ALA A 163 7.53 -13.39 3.75
C ALA A 163 8.46 -14.31 2.91
N PHE A 164 8.11 -14.58 1.65
CA PHE A 164 8.95 -15.38 0.74
C PHE A 164 10.04 -14.57 0.04
N ARG A 165 9.83 -13.28 -0.22
CA ARG A 165 10.72 -12.46 -1.05
C ARG A 165 11.69 -11.57 -0.29
N SER A 166 11.35 -11.18 0.94
CA SER A 166 12.16 -10.24 1.73
C SER A 166 12.75 -10.94 2.97
N PRO A 167 14.08 -11.18 3.01
CA PRO A 167 14.74 -11.79 4.15
C PRO A 167 14.52 -11.04 5.46
N SER A 168 14.48 -9.70 5.40
CA SER A 168 14.19 -8.86 6.56
C SER A 168 12.77 -9.08 7.10
N PHE A 169 11.78 -9.23 6.22
CA PHE A 169 10.41 -9.57 6.61
C PHE A 169 10.32 -10.97 7.18
N ARG A 170 11.00 -11.95 6.56
CA ARG A 170 11.05 -13.33 7.05
C ARG A 170 11.65 -13.42 8.45
N LYS A 171 12.68 -12.61 8.72
CA LYS A 171 13.29 -12.52 10.05
C LYS A 171 12.28 -11.99 11.08
N GLY A 172 11.57 -10.92 10.78
CA GLY A 172 10.49 -10.42 11.65
C GLY A 172 9.36 -11.43 11.87
N TYR A 173 8.95 -12.16 10.82
CA TYR A 173 7.96 -13.24 10.95
C TYR A 173 8.42 -14.36 11.88
N LYS A 174 9.68 -14.79 11.75
CA LYS A 174 10.26 -15.79 12.66
C LYS A 174 10.33 -15.29 14.09
N GLU A 175 10.68 -14.02 14.31
CA GLU A 175 10.72 -13.42 15.64
C GLU A 175 9.33 -13.38 16.29
N ILE A 176 8.29 -13.03 15.52
CA ILE A 176 6.90 -13.00 16.00
C ILE A 176 6.38 -14.42 16.31
N MET A 177 6.61 -15.39 15.42
CA MET A 177 6.06 -16.74 15.58
C MET A 177 6.86 -17.64 16.52
N CYS A 178 8.18 -17.44 16.62
CA CYS A 178 9.07 -18.27 17.45
C CYS A 178 9.47 -17.60 18.78
N GLY A 179 8.89 -16.43 19.11
CA GLY A 179 9.03 -15.79 20.42
C GLY A 179 10.45 -15.45 20.86
N THR A 180 11.42 -15.42 19.93
CA THR A 180 12.83 -15.15 20.23
C THR A 180 13.14 -13.71 19.81
N PRO A 181 13.25 -12.76 20.75
CA PRO A 181 13.66 -11.40 20.40
C PRO A 181 15.07 -11.48 19.83
N SER A 182 15.25 -11.06 18.57
CA SER A 182 16.60 -10.91 18.02
C SER A 182 17.36 -9.92 18.90
N ALA A 183 18.46 -10.34 19.51
CA ALA A 183 19.31 -9.51 20.37
C ALA A 183 19.69 -8.16 19.72
N LYS A 184 19.78 -8.13 18.37
CA LYS A 184 19.97 -6.90 17.58
C LYS A 184 18.78 -5.93 17.64
N LEU A 185 17.55 -6.42 17.59
CA LEU A 185 16.35 -5.57 17.60
C LEU A 185 16.13 -4.96 18.99
N SER A 186 16.36 -5.74 20.06
CA SER A 186 16.32 -5.22 21.43
C SER A 186 17.41 -4.17 21.68
N ALA A 187 18.61 -4.33 21.10
CA ALA A 187 19.68 -3.35 21.21
C ALA A 187 19.38 -2.05 20.45
N GLU A 188 18.87 -2.16 19.21
CA GLU A 188 18.43 -1.01 18.41
C GLU A 188 17.26 -0.26 19.05
N LEU A 189 16.26 -0.98 19.60
CA LEU A 189 15.16 -0.37 20.34
C LEU A 189 15.62 0.30 21.63
N ARG A 190 16.54 -0.32 22.39
CA ARG A 190 17.15 0.30 23.57
C ARG A 190 17.89 1.58 23.20
N TYR A 191 18.72 1.54 22.16
CA TYR A 191 19.44 2.71 21.67
C TYR A 191 18.49 3.82 21.20
N TRP A 192 17.44 3.48 20.44
CA TRP A 192 16.44 4.45 19.99
C TRP A 192 15.67 5.07 21.16
N TYR A 193 15.28 4.25 22.14
CA TYR A 193 14.59 4.70 23.35
C TYR A 193 15.47 5.64 24.17
N GLU A 194 16.73 5.29 24.40
CA GLU A 194 17.70 6.10 25.14
C GLU A 194 17.98 7.44 24.45
N THR A 195 18.19 7.44 23.13
CA THR A 195 18.43 8.67 22.36
C THR A 195 17.22 9.60 22.33
N HIS A 196 16.00 9.08 22.22
CA HIS A 196 14.78 9.90 22.21
C HIS A 196 14.39 10.41 23.61
N ASN A 197 14.62 9.62 24.66
CA ASN A 197 14.35 10.05 26.03
C ASN A 197 15.38 11.11 26.49
N SER A 198 16.65 10.97 26.06
CA SER A 198 17.69 11.98 26.31
C SER A 198 17.40 13.31 25.61
N ARG A 199 16.86 13.28 24.38
CA ARG A 199 16.37 14.47 23.68
C ARG A 199 15.16 15.11 24.36
N ARG A 200 14.23 14.33 24.92
CA ARG A 200 13.10 14.89 25.70
C ARG A 200 13.56 15.60 26.96
N LYS A 201 14.51 15.04 27.71
CA LYS A 201 15.06 15.68 28.92
C LYS A 201 15.80 16.98 28.61
N THR A 202 16.59 17.01 27.53
CA THR A 202 17.29 18.25 27.10
C THR A 202 16.37 19.35 26.58
N LEU A 203 15.22 18.99 25.98
CA LEU A 203 14.18 19.97 25.62
C LEU A 203 13.45 20.52 26.85
N SER A 204 13.18 19.68 27.86
CA SER A 204 12.56 20.09 29.13
C SER A 204 13.44 21.04 29.95
N THR A 205 14.76 20.80 30.03
CA THR A 205 15.70 21.71 30.72
C THR A 205 15.91 23.05 30.01
N ARG A 206 15.53 23.15 28.73
CA ARG A 206 15.64 24.41 27.95
C ARG A 206 14.40 25.28 28.05
N THR A 207 13.32 24.79 28.68
CA THR A 207 12.06 25.53 28.84
C THR A 207 11.83 26.07 30.26
N GLU A 208 12.79 25.94 31.17
CA GLU A 208 12.81 26.75 32.40
C GLU A 208 13.54 28.07 32.12
N PRO A 209 12.84 29.21 31.94
CA PRO A 209 13.49 30.51 32.01
C PRO A 209 13.96 30.72 33.45
N ASN A 210 15.26 31.03 33.58
CA ASN A 210 15.92 31.42 34.82
C ASN A 210 15.00 32.23 35.73
N ALA A 211 14.74 31.67 36.91
CA ALA A 211 14.13 32.36 38.03
C ALA A 211 14.85 33.70 38.26
N ALA A 212 14.13 34.81 38.06
CA ALA A 212 14.54 36.12 38.52
C ALA A 212 14.68 36.06 40.05
N ARG A 213 15.91 36.22 40.54
CA ARG A 213 16.26 36.31 41.96
C ARG A 213 15.87 37.71 42.46
N PRO A 214 14.92 37.88 43.39
CA PRO A 214 14.72 39.17 44.05
C PRO A 214 15.78 39.35 45.15
N ARG A 215 16.31 40.57 45.22
CA ARG A 215 17.26 41.03 46.22
C ARG A 215 16.48 41.91 47.21
N ALA A 216 16.41 41.53 48.48
CA ALA A 216 16.03 42.36 49.63
C ALA A 216 16.48 41.59 50.90
N LEU A 217 17.52 42.05 51.59
CA LEU A 217 17.56 43.10 52.62
C LEU A 217 17.20 42.57 54.01
N SER A 218 18.26 42.45 54.83
CA SER A 218 18.38 42.87 56.23
C SER A 218 17.31 42.48 57.26
N ASP A 219 17.81 41.73 58.25
CA ASP A 219 17.72 42.01 59.68
C ASP A 219 16.51 41.58 60.52
N THR A 220 16.90 40.99 61.67
CA THR A 220 16.30 41.02 63.01
C THR A 220 15.27 39.95 63.42
N TRP A 221 15.77 39.02 64.25
CA TRP A 221 15.26 38.58 65.57
C TRP A 221 13.82 39.01 65.95
N PHE A 222 12.87 38.07 65.95
CA PHE A 222 12.38 37.29 67.10
C PHE A 222 11.35 36.27 66.61
#